data_AF-A0A540LU53-F1
#
_entry.id   AF-A0A540LU53-F1
#
_cell.length_a   1.000
_cell.length_b   1.000
_cell.length_c   1.000
_cell.angle_alpha   90.00
_cell.angle_beta   90.00
_cell.angle_gamma   90.00
#
_symmetry.space_group_name_H-M   'P 1'
#
loop_
_entity.id
_entity.type
_entity.pdbx_description
1 polymer ?
#
loop_
_entity_poly.entity_id
_entity_poly.type
_entity_poly.pdbx_seq_one_letter_code
_entity_poly.pdbx_strand_id
1 'polypeptide(L)' 'MNSRNVVVCDNGTGYVKCGFAGENFPTSVFPCVVGRPLLRYEESLMEQEIKVDTLIIFSLQVLIFLFEL' A
#
# COMPACT_ATOMS: atom_id res chain seq x y z
N MET A 1 10.60 -10.50 -26.88
CA MET A 1 10.61 -9.76 -25.60
C MET A 1 10.69 -10.80 -24.48
N ASN A 2 11.70 -10.73 -23.59
CA ASN A 2 11.77 -11.65 -22.46
C ASN A 2 10.66 -11.31 -21.46
N SER A 3 9.69 -12.21 -21.23
CA SER A 3 8.59 -11.99 -20.28
C SER A 3 9.05 -11.71 -18.85
N ARG A 4 10.28 -12.09 -18.47
CA ARG A 4 10.84 -11.81 -17.14
C ARG A 4 11.05 -10.32 -16.84
N ASN A 5 10.93 -9.43 -17.82
CA ASN A 5 11.02 -7.99 -17.60
C ASN A 5 9.66 -7.35 -17.25
N VAL A 6 8.58 -8.12 -17.25
CA VAL A 6 7.24 -7.64 -16.92
C VAL A 6 6.97 -7.91 -15.45
N VAL A 7 6.62 -6.86 -14.71
CA VAL A 7 6.17 -6.94 -13.31
C VAL A 7 4.65 -6.99 -13.30
N VAL A 8 4.10 -7.94 -12.53
CA VAL A 8 2.66 -8.07 -12.30
C VAL A 8 2.38 -7.65 -10.86
N CYS A 9 1.40 -6.77 -10.67
CA CYS A 9 0.94 -6.32 -9.36
C CYS A 9 -0.57 -6.53 -9.24
N ASP A 10 -0.98 -7.32 -8.27
CA ASP A 10 -2.38 -7.52 -7.89
C ASP A 10 -2.70 -6.66 -6.65
N ASN A 11 -3.57 -5.67 -6.82
CA ASN A 11 -3.96 -4.74 -5.78
C ASN A 11 -5.22 -5.26 -5.07
N GLY A 12 -5.05 -6.19 -4.15
CA GLY A 12 -6.11 -6.58 -3.20
C GLY A 12 -6.39 -5.47 -2.19
N THR A 13 -7.51 -5.49 -1.49
CA THR A 13 -7.82 -4.49 -0.45
C THR A 13 -7.10 -4.75 0.88
N GLY A 14 -6.70 -6.00 1.14
CA GLY A 14 -5.91 -6.37 2.31
C GLY A 14 -4.41 -6.43 2.06
N TYR A 15 -4.00 -6.97 0.91
CA TYR A 15 -2.61 -7.19 0.54
C TYR A 15 -2.38 -6.93 -0.94
N VAL A 16 -1.24 -6.32 -1.27
CA VAL A 16 -0.69 -6.30 -2.62
C VAL A 16 0.17 -7.54 -2.77
N LYS A 17 0.06 -8.20 -3.91
CA LYS A 17 0.95 -9.28 -4.31
C LYS A 17 1.64 -8.87 -5.61
N CYS A 18 2.95 -9.00 -5.68
CA CYS A 18 3.68 -8.69 -6.90
C CYS A 18 4.83 -9.66 -7.18
N GLY A 19 5.21 -9.75 -8.45
CA GLY A 19 6.29 -10.60 -8.93
C GLY A 19 6.52 -10.47 -10.43
N PHE A 20 7.42 -11.28 -10.97
CA PHE A 20 7.73 -11.29 -12.40
C PHE A 20 6.81 -12.22 -13.18
N ALA A 21 6.45 -11.82 -14.41
CA ALA A 21 5.59 -12.63 -15.27
C ALA A 21 6.26 -13.97 -15.62
N GLY A 22 5.49 -15.05 -15.46
CA GLY A 22 5.95 -16.43 -15.68
C GLY A 22 6.46 -17.15 -14.43
N GLU A 23 6.51 -16.48 -13.28
CA GLU A 23 6.73 -17.13 -11.98
C GLU A 23 5.42 -17.68 -11.41
N ASN A 24 5.50 -18.81 -10.71
CA ASN A 24 4.32 -19.50 -10.15
C ASN A 24 3.83 -18.87 -8.83
N PHE A 25 4.68 -18.09 -8.16
CA PHE A 25 4.40 -17.50 -6.85
C PHE A 25 4.81 -16.03 -6.84
N PRO A 26 4.12 -15.17 -6.09
CA PRO A 26 4.51 -13.77 -5.97
C PRO A 26 5.86 -13.67 -5.26
N THR A 27 6.73 -12.79 -5.75
CA THR A 27 8.02 -12.50 -5.14
C THR A 27 7.84 -11.75 -3.82
N SER A 28 6.81 -10.91 -3.71
CA SER A 28 6.51 -10.18 -2.48
C SER A 28 5.03 -9.99 -2.24
N VAL A 29 4.66 -10.02 -0.95
CA VAL A 29 3.32 -9.76 -0.44
C VAL A 29 3.43 -8.79 0.71
N PHE A 30 2.73 -7.67 0.63
CA PHE A 30 2.73 -6.65 1.68
C PHE A 30 1.32 -6.12 1.93
N PRO A 31 1.00 -5.70 3.16
CA PRO A 31 -0.32 -5.18 3.47
C PRO A 31 -0.60 -3.94 2.62
N CYS A 32 -1.84 -3.79 2.18
CA CYS A 32 -2.32 -2.53 1.63
C CYS A 32 -2.54 -1.57 2.80
N VAL A 33 -1.46 -1.11 3.42
CA VAL A 33 -1.45 -0.12 4.49
C VAL A 33 -0.44 0.98 4.18
N VAL A 34 -0.89 2.24 4.13
CA VAL A 34 -0.01 3.41 4.13
C VAL A 34 -0.30 4.19 5.40
N GLY A 35 0.72 4.33 6.22
CA GLY A 35 0.67 5.12 7.43
C GLY A 35 0.81 6.61 7.15
N ARG A 36 -0.02 7.44 7.76
CA ARG A 36 0.19 8.89 7.83
C ARG A 36 0.53 9.28 9.27
N PRO A 37 1.76 9.73 9.56
CA PRO A 37 2.05 10.36 10.84
C PRO A 37 1.12 11.57 11.05
N LEU A 38 0.35 11.56 12.13
CA LEU A 38 -0.48 12.68 12.52
C LEU A 38 0.07 13.27 13.82
N LEU A 39 0.62 14.49 13.73
CA LEU A 39 1.03 15.26 14.89
C LEU A 39 -0.18 15.99 15.45
N ARG A 40 -0.51 15.75 16.73
CA ARG A 40 -1.52 16.54 17.44
C ARG A 40 -0.84 17.74 18.10
N TYR A 41 -1.45 18.92 17.99
CA TYR A 41 -0.88 20.21 18.39
C TYR A 41 -0.52 20.32 19.89
N GLU A 42 -1.09 19.50 20.78
CA GLU A 42 -0.84 19.57 22.23
C GLU A 42 0.25 18.62 22.74
N GLU A 43 0.88 17.85 21.85
CA GLU A 43 1.90 16.87 22.21
C GLU A 43 3.29 17.51 22.14
N SER A 44 3.77 18.04 23.27
CA SER A 44 5.14 18.52 23.41
C SER A 44 6.13 17.44 22.94
N LEU A 45 7.19 17.83 22.22
CA LEU A 45 8.19 17.01 21.53
C LEU A 45 9.01 16.01 22.40
N MET A 46 8.48 15.58 23.54
CA MET A 46 9.11 14.61 24.43
C MET A 46 8.73 13.19 23.98
N GLU A 47 9.66 12.53 23.29
CA GLU A 47 9.68 11.09 22.97
C GLU A 47 8.31 10.41 22.83
N GLN A 48 7.55 10.78 21.80
CA GLN A 48 6.27 10.13 21.54
C GLN A 48 6.39 9.07 20.44
N GLU A 49 5.89 7.87 20.75
CA GLU A 49 5.67 6.81 19.79
C GLU A 49 4.68 7.32 18.72
N ILE A 50 5.16 7.46 17.49
CA ILE A 50 4.36 8.01 16.38
C ILE A 50 3.15 7.10 16.18
N LYS A 51 1.96 7.61 16.50
CA LYS A 51 0.71 6.91 16.19
C LYS A 51 0.47 7.01 14.68
N VAL A 52 0.72 5.90 14.00
CA VAL A 52 0.54 5.80 12.56
C VAL A 52 -0.94 5.55 12.27
N ASP A 53 -1.64 6.55 11.74
CA ASP A 53 -3.03 6.38 11.34
C ASP A 53 -3.09 5.79 9.92
N THR A 54 -3.72 4.60 9.80
CA THR A 54 -3.81 3.70 8.63
C THR A 54 -4.74 4.19 7.50
N LEU A 55 -5.29 5.40 7.61
CA LEU A 55 -6.53 5.82 6.91
C LEU A 55 -6.44 5.92 5.38
N ILE A 56 -5.23 5.90 4.78
CA ILE A 56 -5.04 6.33 3.38
C ILE A 56 -5.45 5.27 2.34
N ILE A 57 -5.40 3.97 2.65
CA ILE A 57 -5.53 2.94 1.60
C ILE A 57 -6.96 2.78 1.12
N PHE A 58 -7.93 2.73 2.03
CA PHE A 58 -9.34 2.61 1.66
C PHE A 58 -9.77 3.75 0.74
N SER A 59 -9.20 4.95 0.93
CA SER A 59 -9.53 6.12 0.13
C SER A 59 -8.92 6.08 -1.27
N LEU A 60 -7.70 5.57 -1.46
CA LEU A 60 -7.02 5.59 -2.77
C LEU A 60 -7.53 4.51 -3.72
N GLN A 61 -7.81 3.30 -3.21
CA GLN A 61 -8.33 2.20 -4.04
C GLN A 61 -9.77 2.48 -4.51
N VAL A 62 -10.61 3.04 -3.63
CA VAL A 62 -11.99 3.43 -4.00
C VAL A 62 -11.97 4.62 -4.95
N LEU A 63 -11.08 5.60 -4.78
CA LEU A 63 -11.02 6.76 -5.67
C LEU A 63 -10.58 6.38 -7.09
N ILE A 64 -9.61 5.47 -7.25
CA ILE A 64 -9.19 4.96 -8.57
C ILE A 64 -10.31 4.15 -9.23
N PHE A 65 -11.01 3.29 -8.47
CA PHE A 65 -12.10 2.48 -9.02
C PHE A 65 -13.38 3.29 -9.33
N LEU A 66 -13.62 4.39 -8.60
CA LEU A 66 -14.78 5.26 -8.77
C LEU A 66 -14.59 6.31 -9.88
N PHE A 67 -13.34 6.63 -10.25
CA PHE A 67 -13.04 7.60 -11.33
C PHE A 67 -12.72 6.96 -12.69
N GLU A 68 -12.59 5.63 -12.78
CA GLU A 68 -12.36 4.91 -14.05
C GLU A 68 -13.62 4.18 -14.59
N LEU A 69 -14.83 4.69 -14.30
CA LEU A 69 -16.11 4.20 -14.87
C LEU A 69 -16.84 5.30 -15.67
#